data_AF-A0AAE4SCM3-F1
#
_entry.id   AF-A0AAE4SCM3-F1
#
_cell.length_a   1.000
_cell.length_b   1.000
_cell.length_c   1.000
_cell.angle_alpha   90.00
_cell.angle_beta   90.00
_cell.angle_gamma   90.00
#
_symmetry.space_group_name_H-M   'P 1'
#
loop_
_entity.id
_entity.type
_entity.pdbx_description
1 polymer ?
#
loop_
_entity_poly.entity_id
_entity_poly.type
_entity_poly.pdbx_seq_one_letter_code
_entity_poly.pdbx_strand_id
1 'polypeptide(L)'
;MVLRLSFTLDTELSERIDLFAKKQEVDRNEAVLRLIEAGLFQAEQKGEMPPAPKRDFKEFAKMQKNVDMLLRSIDELKKEVRVMHHVIDLEEKREMEEKTAEKPAAKWWDRLDFMK
;
A
#
# COMPACT_ATOMS: atom_id res chain seq x y z
N MET A 1 -19.73 42.40 0.77
CA MET A 1 -19.52 41.26 1.69
C MET A 1 -18.34 40.46 1.18
N VAL A 2 -17.44 40.01 2.07
CA VAL A 2 -16.30 39.16 1.71
C VAL A 2 -16.60 37.75 2.22
N LEU A 3 -16.51 36.75 1.35
CA LEU A 3 -16.68 35.33 1.68
C LEU A 3 -15.34 34.62 1.57
N ARG A 4 -14.97 33.86 2.60
CA ARG A 4 -13.77 33.03 2.59
C ARG A 4 -14.15 31.61 2.21
N LEU A 5 -13.52 31.08 1.16
CA LEU A 5 -13.67 29.71 0.72
C LEU A 5 -12.36 28.95 0.95
N SER A 6 -12.46 27.70 1.39
CA SER A 6 -11.34 26.78 1.56
C SER A 6 -11.69 25.44 0.94
N PHE A 7 -10.81 24.90 0.12
CA PHE A 7 -10.99 23.63 -0.55
C PHE A 7 -9.66 22.88 -0.62
N THR A 8 -9.74 21.56 -0.72
CA THR A 8 -8.59 20.69 -0.96
C THR A 8 -8.44 20.44 -2.46
N LEU A 9 -7.22 20.52 -2.97
CA LEU A 9 -6.88 20.25 -4.35
C LEU A 9 -6.05 18.98 -4.44
N ASP A 10 -6.23 18.24 -5.54
CA ASP A 10 -5.28 17.23 -5.99
C ASP A 10 -3.97 17.88 -6.46
N THR A 11 -2.87 17.12 -6.38
CA THR A 11 -1.53 17.62 -6.71
C THR A 11 -1.44 18.11 -8.15
N GLU A 12 -2.04 17.37 -9.09
CA GLU A 12 -2.00 17.69 -10.51
C GLU A 12 -2.72 19.02 -10.79
N LEU A 13 -3.92 19.23 -10.25
CA LEU A 13 -4.64 20.49 -10.41
C LEU A 13 -3.90 21.65 -9.72
N SER A 14 -3.29 21.42 -8.56
CA SER A 14 -2.47 22.44 -7.89
C SER A 14 -1.30 22.89 -8.78
N GLU A 15 -0.60 21.95 -9.42
CA GLU A 15 0.49 22.26 -10.34
C GLU A 15 0.01 23.01 -11.57
N ARG A 16 -1.16 22.64 -12.13
CA ARG A 16 -1.75 23.36 -13.27
C ARG A 16 -2.09 24.81 -12.90
N ILE A 17 -2.63 25.04 -11.69
CA ILE A 17 -2.90 26.39 -11.19
C ILE A 17 -1.60 27.18 -11.02
N ASP A 18 -0.54 26.56 -10.50
CA ASP A 18 0.77 27.20 -10.35
C ASP A 18 1.39 27.61 -11.68
N LEU A 19 1.28 26.75 -12.69
CA LEU A 19 1.74 27.06 -14.04
C LEU A 19 0.95 28.22 -14.63
N PHE A 20 -0.37 28.27 -14.41
CA PHE A 20 -1.20 29.40 -14.84
C PHE A 20 -0.82 30.69 -14.11
N ALA A 21 -0.65 30.64 -12.79
CA ALA A 21 -0.25 31.76 -11.95
C ALA A 21 1.09 32.35 -12.40
N LYS A 22 2.08 31.49 -12.66
CA LYS A 22 3.39 31.91 -13.21
C LYS A 22 3.27 32.56 -14.58
N LYS A 23 2.46 32.00 -15.49
CA LYS A 23 2.28 32.56 -16.83
C LYS A 23 1.60 33.93 -16.83
N GLN A 24 0.72 34.16 -15.86
CA GLN A 24 -0.03 35.40 -15.71
C GLN A 24 0.62 36.38 -14.72
N GLU A 25 1.76 36.01 -14.12
CA GLU A 25 2.48 36.76 -13.08
C GLU A 25 1.59 37.19 -11.89
N VAL A 26 0.71 36.31 -11.44
CA VAL A 26 -0.22 36.55 -10.32
C VAL A 26 0.01 35.58 -9.16
N ASP A 27 -0.51 35.93 -7.99
CA ASP A 27 -0.56 35.00 -6.85
C ASP A 27 -1.47 33.81 -7.15
N ARG A 28 -1.20 32.67 -6.51
CA ARG A 28 -2.00 31.45 -6.65
C ARG A 28 -3.48 31.68 -6.33
N ASN A 29 -3.80 32.46 -5.29
CA ASN A 29 -5.19 32.71 -4.92
C ASN A 29 -5.91 33.57 -5.97
N GLU A 30 -5.23 34.56 -6.52
CA GLU A 30 -5.77 35.39 -7.59
C GLU A 30 -5.96 34.60 -8.89
N ALA A 31 -5.00 33.73 -9.23
CA ALA A 31 -5.12 32.79 -10.34
C ALA A 31 -6.36 31.90 -10.21
N VAL A 32 -6.62 31.35 -9.01
CA VAL A 32 -7.83 30.55 -8.75
C VAL A 32 -9.09 31.37 -9.02
N LEU A 33 -9.16 32.61 -8.51
CA LEU A 33 -10.33 33.47 -8.70
C LEU A 33 -10.57 33.75 -10.19
N ARG A 34 -9.52 34.10 -10.94
CA ARG A 34 -9.63 34.34 -12.40
C ARG A 34 -10.09 33.11 -13.16
N LEU A 35 -9.63 31.92 -12.78
CA LEU A 35 -10.07 30.66 -13.40
C LEU A 35 -11.54 30.36 -13.11
N ILE A 36 -12.00 30.65 -11.88
CA ILE A 36 -13.42 30.51 -11.51
C ILE A 36 -14.28 31.50 -12.30
N GLU A 37 -13.88 32.78 -12.35
CA GLU A 37 -14.60 33.83 -13.09
C GLU A 37 -14.69 33.51 -14.59
N ALA A 38 -13.58 33.09 -15.21
CA ALA A 38 -13.56 32.69 -16.61
C ALA A 38 -14.46 31.46 -16.87
N GLY A 39 -14.48 30.50 -15.94
CA GLY A 39 -15.37 29.35 -15.99
C GLY A 39 -16.84 29.75 -15.90
N LEU A 40 -17.20 30.63 -14.97
CA LEU A 40 -18.56 31.14 -14.83
C LEU A 40 -19.02 31.89 -16.08
N PHE A 41 -18.17 32.78 -16.60
CA PHE A 41 -18.46 33.50 -17.84
C PHE A 41 -18.68 32.56 -19.03
N GLN A 42 -17.88 31.49 -19.13
CA GLN A 42 -18.06 30.48 -20.17
C GLN A 42 -19.35 29.66 -19.99
N ALA A 43 -19.73 29.35 -18.75
CA ALA A 43 -20.97 28.65 -18.44
C ALA A 43 -22.20 29.49 -18.78
N GLU A 44 -22.18 30.78 -18.45
CA GLU A 44 -23.24 31.73 -18.76
C GLU A 44 -23.43 31.90 -20.28
N GLN A 45 -22.35 31.91 -21.06
CA GLN A 45 -22.43 32.05 -22.52
C GLN A 45 -22.90 30.78 -23.24
N LYS A 46 -22.48 29.59 -22.79
CA LYS A 46 -22.75 28.33 -23.50
C LYS A 46 -23.92 27.53 -22.94
N GLY A 47 -24.49 27.92 -21.79
CA GLY A 47 -25.61 27.26 -21.12
C GLY A 47 -25.26 25.90 -20.50
N GLU A 48 -24.30 25.18 -21.08
CA GLU A 48 -23.84 23.87 -20.61
C GLU A 48 -22.30 23.85 -20.61
N MET A 49 -21.70 23.88 -19.41
CA MET A 49 -20.31 23.49 -19.25
C MET A 49 -20.28 21.96 -19.16
N PRO A 50 -19.42 21.25 -19.92
CA PRO A 50 -19.27 19.82 -19.73
C PRO A 50 -18.98 19.56 -18.25
N PRO A 51 -19.61 18.53 -17.64
CA PRO A 51 -19.41 18.25 -16.23
C PRO A 51 -17.91 18.12 -15.99
N ALA A 52 -17.40 18.90 -15.04
CA ALA A 52 -16.01 18.78 -14.63
C ALA A 52 -15.72 17.29 -14.42
N PRO A 53 -14.58 16.75 -14.92
CA PRO A 53 -14.24 15.35 -14.74
C PRO A 53 -14.44 15.04 -13.26
N LYS A 54 -15.26 14.00 -12.98
CA LYS A 54 -15.61 13.63 -11.61
C LYS A 54 -14.31 13.56 -10.82
N ARG A 55 -14.16 14.46 -9.86
CA ARG A 55 -12.99 14.47 -8.99
C ARG A 55 -13.07 13.20 -8.18
N ASP A 56 -12.30 12.19 -8.59
CA ASP A 56 -12.31 10.85 -8.06
C ASP A 56 -11.62 10.75 -6.69
N PHE A 57 -11.86 11.71 -5.80
CA PHE A 57 -11.50 11.63 -4.39
C PHE A 57 -12.07 10.36 -3.73
N LYS A 58 -13.23 9.88 -4.21
CA LYS A 58 -13.80 8.59 -3.79
C LYS A 58 -13.00 7.40 -4.30
N GLU A 59 -12.45 7.46 -5.51
CA GLU A 59 -11.62 6.36 -6.01
C GLU A 59 -10.26 6.34 -5.33
N PHE A 60 -9.66 7.50 -5.04
CA PHE A 60 -8.45 7.56 -4.24
C PHE A 60 -8.66 6.98 -2.84
N ALA A 61 -9.76 7.37 -2.16
CA ALA A 61 -10.11 6.79 -0.86
C ALA A 61 -10.38 5.27 -0.95
N LYS A 62 -10.98 4.80 -2.04
CA LYS A 62 -11.20 3.37 -2.31
C LYS A 62 -9.88 2.64 -2.57
N MET A 63 -8.96 3.23 -3.34
CA MET A 63 -7.63 2.70 -3.58
C MET A 63 -6.82 2.62 -2.30
N GLN A 64 -6.84 3.67 -1.47
CA GLN A 64 -6.16 3.68 -0.17
C GLN A 64 -6.70 2.58 0.74
N LYS A 65 -8.03 2.41 0.83
CA LYS A 65 -8.66 1.32 1.58
C LYS A 65 -8.26 -0.06 1.04
N ASN A 66 -8.16 -0.21 -0.28
CA ASN A 66 -7.73 -1.47 -0.89
C ASN A 66 -6.25 -1.77 -0.59
N VAL A 67 -5.38 -0.76 -0.62
CA VAL A 67 -3.97 -0.90 -0.25
C VAL A 67 -3.83 -1.28 1.23
N ASP A 68 -4.59 -0.66 2.12
CA ASP A 68 -4.60 -1.01 3.55
C ASP A 68 -5.05 -2.46 3.79
N MET A 69 -6.05 -2.93 3.04
CA MET A 69 -6.48 -4.33 3.10
C MET A 69 -5.39 -5.29 2.59
N LEU A 70 -4.72 -4.96 1.48
CA LEU A 70 -3.63 -5.77 0.94
C LEU A 70 -2.44 -5.86 1.91
N LEU A 71 -2.09 -4.75 2.57
CA LEU A 71 -1.03 -4.73 3.59
C LEU A 71 -1.37 -5.67 4.77
N ARG A 72 -2.62 -5.69 5.22
CA ARG A 72 -3.07 -6.62 6.27
C ARG A 72 -2.97 -8.08 5.83
N SER A 73 -3.41 -8.39 4.61
CA SER A 73 -3.30 -9.75 4.07
C SER A 73 -1.84 -10.20 3.93
N ILE A 74 -0.93 -9.29 3.54
CA ILE A 74 0.51 -9.59 3.48
C ILE A 74 1.07 -9.87 4.88
N ASP A 75 0.66 -9.11 5.90
CA ASP A 75 1.08 -9.35 7.29
C ASP A 75 0.56 -10.68 7.83
N GLU A 76 -0.66 -11.09 7.46
CA GLU A 76 -1.22 -12.40 7.79
C GLU A 76 -0.43 -13.52 7.11
N LEU A 77 -0.17 -13.41 5.80
CA LEU A 77 0.67 -14.37 5.08
C LEU A 77 2.08 -14.49 5.67
N LYS A 78 2.67 -13.37 6.09
CA LYS A 78 3.98 -13.37 6.74
C LYS A 78 3.98 -14.14 8.06
N LYS A 79 2.87 -14.08 8.82
CA LYS A 79 2.70 -14.88 10.04
C LYS A 79 2.57 -16.37 9.71
N GLU A 80 1.74 -16.71 8.73
CA GLU A 80 1.57 -18.11 8.29
C GLU A 80 2.88 -18.70 7.79
N VAL A 81 3.63 -17.98 6.96
CA VAL A 81 4.96 -18.40 6.49
C VAL A 81 5.91 -18.63 7.66
N ARG A 82 5.88 -17.79 8.70
CA ARG A 82 6.70 -18.00 9.91
C ARG A 82 6.31 -19.27 10.66
N VAL A 83 5.01 -19.55 10.78
CA VAL A 83 4.51 -20.78 11.40
C VAL A 83 4.93 -22.00 10.59
N MET A 84 4.81 -21.96 9.25
CA MET A 84 5.26 -23.06 8.40
C MET A 84 6.76 -23.32 8.55
N HIS A 85 7.61 -22.29 8.53
CA HIS A 85 9.04 -22.47 8.78
C HIS A 85 9.29 -23.13 10.14
N HIS A 86 8.58 -22.72 11.19
CA HIS A 86 8.72 -23.33 12.50
C HIS A 86 8.32 -24.81 12.52
N VAL A 87 7.26 -25.19 11.80
CA VAL A 87 6.83 -26.58 11.68
C VAL A 87 7.86 -27.41 10.92
N ILE A 88 8.39 -26.87 9.82
CA ILE A 88 9.45 -27.54 9.04
C ILE A 88 10.69 -27.76 9.91
N ASP A 89 11.14 -26.76 10.65
CA ASP A 89 12.28 -26.87 11.57
C ASP A 89 12.07 -27.96 12.64
N LEU A 90 10.82 -28.14 13.11
CA LEU A 90 10.47 -29.17 14.09
C LEU A 90 10.46 -30.57 13.46
N GLU A 91 9.93 -30.70 12.25
CA GLU A 91 9.95 -31.96 11.51
C GLU A 91 11.38 -32.38 11.16
N GLU A 92 12.24 -31.46 10.69
CA GLU A 92 13.65 -31.75 10.44
C GLU A 92 14.39 -32.23 11.69
N LYS A 93 14.14 -31.59 12.85
CA LYS A 93 14.72 -32.03 14.13
C LYS A 93 14.24 -33.42 14.52
N ARG A 94 12.94 -33.69 14.38
CA ARG A 94 12.37 -35.00 14.68
C ARG A 94 12.95 -36.10 13.79
N GLU A 95 13.10 -35.84 12.50
CA GLU A 95 13.76 -36.78 11.58
C GLU A 95 15.22 -37.04 11.96
N MET A 96 15.95 -36.02 12.42
CA MET A 96 17.32 -36.22 12.89
C MET A 96 17.37 -37.07 14.17
N GLU A 97 16.46 -36.85 15.11
CA GLU A 97 16.35 -37.65 16.34
C GLU A 97 16.01 -39.12 16.01
N GLU A 98 15.02 -39.38 15.14
CA GLU A 98 14.65 -40.73 14.68
C GLU A 98 15.85 -41.42 13.99
N LYS A 99 16.56 -40.74 13.08
CA LYS A 99 17.77 -41.26 12.42
C LYS A 99 18.93 -41.55 13.38
N THR A 100 19.05 -40.80 14.49
CA THR A 100 20.05 -41.10 15.53
C THR A 100 19.66 -42.23 16.45
N ALA A 101 18.36 -42.43 16.71
CA ALA A 101 17.84 -43.55 17.51
C ALA A 101 17.91 -44.90 16.76
N GLU A 102 17.80 -44.88 15.44
CA GLU A 102 17.88 -46.07 14.58
C GLU A 102 19.31 -46.61 14.37
N LYS A 103 20.35 -45.85 14.74
CA LYS A 103 21.71 -46.42 14.81
C LYS A 103 21.79 -47.22 16.12
N PRO A 104 21.78 -48.57 16.11
CA PRO A 104 22.02 -49.30 17.33
C PRO A 104 23.42 -48.94 17.81
N ALA A 105 23.52 -48.23 18.93
CA ALA A 105 24.79 -48.08 19.63
C ALA A 105 25.35 -49.48 19.80
N ALA A 106 26.48 -49.77 19.14
CA ALA A 106 27.15 -51.05 19.22
C ALA A 106 27.22 -51.46 20.69
N LYS A 107 26.40 -52.45 21.03
CA LYS A 107 26.14 -52.88 22.39
C LYS A 107 27.49 -53.27 22.98
N TRP A 108 27.88 -52.67 24.11
CA TRP A 108 29.24 -52.86 24.63
C TRP A 108 29.54 -54.33 25.00
N TRP A 109 28.51 -55.14 25.23
CA TRP A 109 28.61 -56.59 25.45
C TRP A 109 28.89 -57.40 24.17
N ASP A 110 28.65 -56.90 22.96
CA ASP A 110 29.06 -57.58 21.71
C ASP A 110 30.59 -57.66 21.56
N ARG A 111 31.34 -56.81 22.29
CA ARG A 111 32.81 -56.86 22.34
C ARG A 111 33.36 -57.91 23.32
N LEU A 112 32.54 -58.45 24.21
CA LEU A 112 32.96 -59.44 25.20
C LEU A 112 32.94 -60.87 24.67
N ASP A 113 32.07 -61.17 23.70
CA ASP A 113 31.98 -62.50 23.08
C ASP A 113 33.15 -62.81 22.11
N PHE A 114 33.97 -61.81 21.77
CA PHE A 114 35.18 -62.00 20.95
C PHE A 114 36.41 -62.45 21.76
N MET A 115 36.30 -62.58 23.09
CA MET A 115 37.37 -63.01 24.00
C MET A 115 37.14 -64.41 24.62
N LYS A 116 36.48 -65.32 23.90
CA LYS A 116 36.45 -66.75 24.19
C LYS A 116 36.98 -67.54 23.00
#